data_AF-A0A838KA37-F1
#
_entry.id   AF-A0A838KA37-F1
#
_cell.length_a   1.000
_cell.length_b   1.000
_cell.length_c   1.000
_cell.angle_alpha   90.00
_cell.angle_beta   90.00
_cell.angle_gamma   90.00
#
_symmetry.space_group_name_H-M   'P 1'
#
loop_
_entity.id
_entity.type
_entity.pdbx_description
1 polymer ?
#
loop_
_entity_poly.entity_id
_entity_poly.type
_entity_poly.pdbx_seq_one_letter_code
_entity_poly.pdbx_strand_id
1 'polypeptide(L)'
;MWHVTLTVVGSALDPGEVRAALERLTHERPFLLSARYASDRAELRYWEEAPILEDAAALALRLWGEHRRSAELPEWRVSGLEVVDRATFQRRAMDSASPALMPAGGVRPF
;
A
#
# COMPACT_ATOMS: atom_id res chain seq x y z
N MET A 1 7.95 11.31 -9.48
CA MET A 1 6.80 10.51 -8.99
C MET A 1 7.22 9.05 -8.90
N TRP A 2 6.98 8.45 -7.75
CA TRP A 2 7.47 7.12 -7.37
C TRP A 2 6.27 6.20 -7.12
N HIS A 3 6.29 4.99 -7.66
CA HIS A 3 5.30 3.98 -7.27
C HIS A 3 5.80 3.30 -5.99
N VAL A 4 4.97 3.37 -4.95
CA VAL A 4 5.26 2.80 -3.64
C VAL A 4 4.40 1.55 -3.44
N THR A 5 5.02 0.46 -3.02
CA THR A 5 4.34 -0.72 -2.45
C THR A 5 4.81 -0.91 -1.02
N LEU A 6 3.91 -0.73 -0.06
CA LEU A 6 4.18 -0.90 1.35
C LEU A 6 3.49 -2.17 1.85
N THR A 7 4.28 -3.11 2.38
CA THR A 7 3.77 -4.35 2.97
C THR A 7 3.80 -4.26 4.48
N VAL A 8 2.67 -4.53 5.11
CA VAL A 8 2.50 -4.53 6.56
C VAL A 8 2.01 -5.89 7.03
N VAL A 9 2.49 -6.33 8.19
CA VAL A 9 2.16 -7.64 8.78
C VAL A 9 1.98 -7.52 10.28
N GLY A 10 1.14 -8.36 10.87
CA GLY A 10 1.04 -8.49 12.32
C GLY A 10 0.03 -9.55 12.73
N SER A 11 -0.61 -9.35 13.88
CA SER A 11 -1.60 -10.30 14.40
C SER A 11 -2.81 -10.42 13.47
N ALA A 12 -3.28 -11.66 13.28
CA ALA A 12 -4.46 -11.92 12.45
C ALA A 12 -5.72 -11.23 13.02
N LEU A 13 -6.54 -10.70 12.11
CA LEU A 13 -7.87 -10.16 12.33
C LEU A 13 -8.89 -10.87 11.45
N ASP A 14 -10.18 -10.62 11.70
CA ASP A 14 -11.21 -10.99 10.74
C ASP A 14 -10.99 -10.24 9.41
N PRO A 15 -11.05 -10.91 8.25
CA PRO A 15 -10.86 -10.24 6.95
C PRO A 15 -11.81 -9.05 6.71
N GLY A 16 -13.03 -9.08 7.25
CA GLY A 16 -13.98 -7.97 7.18
C GLY A 16 -13.52 -6.73 7.95
N GLU A 17 -12.89 -6.92 9.11
CA GLU A 17 -12.29 -5.84 9.90
C GLU A 17 -11.10 -5.23 9.16
N VAL A 18 -10.23 -6.06 8.59
CA VAL A 18 -9.09 -5.59 7.76
C VAL A 18 -9.60 -4.78 6.57
N ARG A 19 -10.65 -5.26 5.89
CA ARG A 19 -11.29 -4.55 4.78
C ARG A 19 -11.78 -3.16 5.20
N ALA A 20 -12.55 -3.09 6.30
CA ALA A 20 -13.10 -1.84 6.80
C ALA A 20 -12.01 -0.84 7.20
N ALA A 21 -10.94 -1.32 7.84
CA ALA A 21 -9.79 -0.51 8.21
C ALA A 21 -9.08 0.11 6.99
N LEU A 22 -8.84 -0.70 5.95
CA LEU A 22 -8.23 -0.25 4.71
C LEU A 22 -9.14 0.69 3.90
N GLU A 23 -10.45 0.48 3.95
CA GLU A 23 -11.44 1.41 3.38
C GLU A 23 -11.40 2.76 4.08
N ARG A 24 -11.30 2.79 5.42
CA ARG A 24 -11.12 4.05 6.18
C ARG A 24 -9.82 4.75 5.83
N LEU A 25 -8.71 4.01 5.75
CA LEU A 25 -7.43 4.56 5.31
C LEU A 25 -7.51 5.18 3.89
N THR A 26 -8.26 4.54 2.98
CA THR A 26 -8.49 5.05 1.62
C THR A 26 -9.32 6.34 1.62
N HIS A 27 -10.31 6.46 2.52
CA HIS A 27 -11.09 7.70 2.69
C HIS A 27 -10.26 8.83 3.29
N GLU A 28 -9.41 8.54 4.27
CA GLU A 28 -8.49 9.53 4.86
C GLU A 28 -7.48 10.03 3.84
N ARG A 29 -7.05 9.16 2.92
CA ARG A 29 -5.97 9.41 1.97
C ARG A 29 -6.40 9.06 0.54
N PRO A 30 -7.02 10.01 -0.19
CA PRO A 30 -7.54 9.78 -1.54
C PRO A 30 -6.45 9.51 -2.61
N PHE A 31 -5.16 9.45 -2.23
CA PHE A 31 -4.06 9.09 -3.13
C PHE A 31 -3.85 7.57 -3.25
N LEU A 32 -4.48 6.75 -2.40
CA LEU A 32 -4.35 5.29 -2.42
C LEU A 32 -4.86 4.72 -3.75
N LEU A 33 -3.96 4.09 -4.52
CA LEU A 33 -4.29 3.50 -5.81
C LEU A 33 -5.05 2.17 -5.62
N SER A 34 -4.56 1.33 -4.70
CA SER A 34 -5.19 0.05 -4.35
C SER A 34 -4.61 -0.51 -3.05
N ALA A 35 -5.33 -1.44 -2.43
CA ALA A 35 -4.81 -2.25 -1.34
C ALA A 35 -5.18 -3.73 -1.54
N ARG A 36 -4.26 -4.63 -1.21
CA ARG A 36 -4.53 -6.06 -1.08
C ARG A 36 -4.38 -6.50 0.35
N TYR A 37 -5.18 -7.45 0.81
CA TYR A 37 -5.15 -7.86 2.22
C TYR A 37 -5.45 -9.34 2.45
N ALA A 38 -4.94 -9.82 3.58
CA ALA A 38 -5.27 -11.09 4.21
C ALA A 38 -5.52 -10.81 5.70
N SER A 39 -5.83 -11.85 6.47
CA SER A 39 -6.12 -11.71 7.90
C SER A 39 -4.96 -11.09 8.69
N ASP A 40 -3.72 -11.30 8.30
CA ASP A 40 -2.51 -10.92 9.05
C ASP A 40 -1.60 -9.91 8.32
N ARG A 41 -2.00 -9.47 7.13
CA ARG A 41 -1.15 -8.63 6.27
C ARG A 41 -1.92 -7.79 5.27
N ALA A 42 -1.30 -6.70 4.83
CA ALA A 42 -1.78 -5.90 3.72
C ALA A 42 -0.63 -5.34 2.86
N GLU A 43 -0.92 -5.14 1.59
CA GLU A 43 -0.09 -4.41 0.63
C GLU A 43 -0.82 -3.15 0.20
N LEU A 44 -0.24 -1.98 0.49
CA LEU A 44 -0.73 -0.67 0.09
C LEU A 44 0.04 -0.20 -1.13
N ARG A 45 -0.66 0.28 -2.16
CA ARG A 45 -0.04 0.77 -3.39
C ARG A 45 -0.52 2.17 -3.73
N TYR A 46 0.41 3.05 -4.06
CA TYR A 46 0.12 4.44 -4.44
C TYR A 46 1.27 5.09 -5.20
N TRP A 47 1.01 6.29 -5.73
CA TRP A 47 2.03 7.16 -6.31
C TRP A 47 2.40 8.24 -5.30
N GLU A 48 3.70 8.40 -5.07
CA GLU A 48 4.27 9.42 -4.19
C GLU A 48 5.01 10.49 -5.01
N GLU A 49 4.82 11.74 -4.62
CA GLU A 49 5.52 12.87 -5.21
C GLU A 49 6.64 13.34 -4.29
N ALA A 50 7.86 12.94 -4.63
CA ALA A 50 9.06 13.34 -3.90
C ALA A 50 10.22 13.63 -4.87
N PRO A 51 11.14 14.54 -4.53
CA PRO A 51 12.29 14.88 -5.37
C PRO A 51 13.20 13.69 -5.67
N ILE A 52 13.47 12.87 -4.65
CA ILE A 52 14.37 11.72 -4.71
C ILE A 52 13.70 10.47 -4.10
N LEU A 53 14.31 9.31 -4.33
CA LEU A 53 13.78 8.02 -3.89
C LEU A 53 13.72 7.93 -2.37
N GLU A 54 14.75 8.43 -1.71
CA GLU A 54 14.94 8.42 -0.26
C GLU A 54 13.82 9.19 0.44
N ASP A 55 13.41 10.31 -0.13
CA ASP A 55 12.30 11.12 0.38
C ASP A 55 10.97 10.37 0.26
N ALA A 56 10.70 9.74 -0.90
CA ALA A 56 9.50 8.91 -1.08
C ALA A 56 9.47 7.73 -0.09
N ALA A 57 10.62 7.08 0.14
CA ALA A 57 10.75 6.01 1.11
C ALA A 57 10.48 6.49 2.54
N ALA A 58 11.06 7.63 2.93
CA ALA A 58 10.85 8.22 4.25
C ALA A 58 9.38 8.61 4.48
N LEU A 59 8.74 9.23 3.48
CA LEU A 59 7.32 9.56 3.51
C LEU A 59 6.46 8.30 3.68
N ALA A 60 6.74 7.23 2.93
CA ALA A 60 6.00 5.98 3.01
C ALA A 60 6.07 5.32 4.41
N LEU A 61 7.26 5.29 5.01
CA LEU A 61 7.46 4.73 6.35
C LEU A 61 6.76 5.56 7.43
N ARG A 62 6.83 6.89 7.32
CA ARG A 62 6.18 7.82 8.25
C ARG A 62 4.67 7.71 8.18
N LEU A 63 4.12 7.61 6.98
CA LEU A 63 2.68 7.55 6.74
C LEU A 63 2.03 6.38 7.46
N TRP A 64 2.65 5.20 7.41
CA TRP A 64 2.15 4.05 8.17
C TRP A 64 2.14 4.30 9.68
N GLY A 65 3.21 4.89 10.21
CA GLY A 65 3.33 5.23 11.63
C GLY A 65 2.23 6.17 12.11
N GLU A 66 1.83 7.14 11.27
CA GLU A 66 0.82 8.14 11.58
C GLU A 66 -0.61 7.59 11.49
N HIS A 67 -0.89 6.72 10.52
CA HIS A 67 -2.25 6.30 10.19
C HIS A 67 -2.66 4.92 10.70
N ARG A 68 -1.73 4.09 11.20
CA ARG A 68 -2.08 2.76 11.75
C ARG A 68 -3.16 2.82 12.83
N ARG A 69 -3.12 3.87 13.68
CA ARG A 69 -4.09 4.05 14.77
C ARG A 69 -5.43 4.56 14.27
N SER A 70 -5.44 5.49 13.31
CA SER A 70 -6.69 6.00 12.75
C SER A 70 -7.43 4.93 11.93
N ALA A 71 -6.69 4.02 11.30
CA ALA A 71 -7.22 2.85 10.62
C ALA A 71 -7.71 1.73 11.57
N GLU A 72 -7.60 1.87 12.90
CA GLU A 72 -7.90 0.82 13.91
C GLU A 72 -7.29 -0.56 13.59
N LEU A 73 -6.19 -0.58 12.84
CA LEU A 73 -5.42 -1.81 12.66
C LEU A 73 -4.63 -2.07 13.95
N PRO A 74 -4.43 -3.34 14.33
CA PRO A 74 -3.56 -3.71 15.44
C PRO A 74 -2.12 -3.28 15.12
N GLU A 75 -1.16 -3.62 15.99
CA GLU A 75 0.25 -3.20 15.86
C GLU A 75 1.01 -3.89 14.71
N TRP A 76 0.42 -3.89 13.51
CA TRP A 76 1.02 -4.30 12.27
C TRP A 76 2.22 -3.40 11.96
N ARG A 77 3.33 -4.04 11.61
CA ARG A 77 4.60 -3.39 11.30
C ARG A 77 4.89 -3.49 9.83
N VAL A 78 5.67 -2.53 9.33
CA VAL A 78 6.22 -2.60 7.98
C VAL A 78 7.14 -3.83 7.90
N SER A 79 6.89 -4.69 6.92
CA SER A 79 7.72 -5.86 6.60
C SER A 79 8.39 -5.74 5.23
N GLY A 80 7.89 -4.85 4.36
CA GLY A 80 8.46 -4.62 3.04
C GLY A 80 8.12 -3.22 2.53
N LEU A 81 9.07 -2.64 1.80
CA LEU A 81 8.91 -1.38 1.09
C LEU A 81 9.59 -1.52 -0.26
N GLU A 82 8.82 -1.32 -1.33
CA GLU A 82 9.34 -1.14 -2.68
C GLU A 82 9.02 0.27 -3.16
N VAL A 83 10.04 0.98 -3.65
CA VAL A 83 9.92 2.30 -4.25
C VAL A 83 10.61 2.25 -5.61
N VAL A 84 9.84 2.50 -6.67
CA VAL A 84 10.36 2.45 -8.04
C VAL A 84 9.92 3.68 -8.82
N ASP A 85 10.78 4.13 -9.73
CA ASP A 85 10.41 5.19 -10.67
C ASP A 85 9.30 4.70 -11.63
N ARG A 86 8.65 5.66 -12.29
CA ARG A 86 7.54 5.38 -13.20
C ARG A 86 7.93 4.48 -14.39
N ALA A 87 9.11 4.67 -14.96
CA ALA A 87 9.55 3.89 -16.12
C ALA A 87 9.82 2.43 -15.72
N THR A 88 10.45 2.22 -14.56
CA THR A 88 10.67 0.90 -13.97
C THR A 88 9.35 0.20 -13.66
N PHE A 89 8.37 0.90 -13.09
CA PHE A 89 7.03 0.36 -12.85
C PHE A 89 6.33 -0.07 -14.15
N GLN A 90 6.32 0.81 -15.16
CA GLN A 90 5.69 0.55 -16.46
C GLN A 90 6.33 -0.65 -17.17
N ARG A 91 7.66 -0.75 -17.17
CA ARG A 91 8.38 -1.89 -17.75
C ARG A 91 7.96 -3.21 -17.08
N ARG A 92 7.96 -3.28 -15.75
CA ARG A 92 7.53 -4.48 -15.01
C ARG A 92 6.06 -4.85 -15.26
N ALA A 93 5.19 -3.85 -15.45
CA ALA A 93 3.79 -4.09 -15.78
C ALA A 93 3.60 -4.68 -17.19
N MET A 94 4.52 -4.38 -18.12
CA MET A 94 4.53 -4.96 -19.47
C MET A 94 5.14 -6.37 -19.50
N ASP A 95 6.14 -6.62 -18.65
CA ASP A 95 6.87 -7.90 -18.57
C ASP A 95 6.12 -8.98 -17.76
N SER A 96 5.04 -8.62 -17.07
CA SER A 96 4.26 -9.56 -16.24
C SER A 96 3.22 -10.34 -17.08
N ALA A 97 3.24 -11.67 -16.97
CA ALA A 97 2.35 -12.59 -17.72
C ALA A 97 0.84 -12.36 -17.48
N SER A 98 0.51 -11.77 -16.33
CA SER A 98 -0.76 -11.06 -16.13
C SER A 98 -0.39 -9.58 -16.12
N PRO A 99 -0.71 -8.79 -17.17
CA PRO A 99 -0.55 -7.36 -17.07
C PRO A 99 -1.33 -6.95 -15.84
N ALA A 100 -0.64 -6.43 -14.82
CA ALA A 100 -1.27 -5.96 -13.59
C ALA A 100 -2.02 -4.66 -13.88
N LEU A 101 -2.98 -4.73 -14.80
CA LEU A 101 -4.18 -3.91 -14.87
C LEU A 101 -5.04 -4.31 -13.66
N MET A 102 -4.50 -4.13 -12.45
CA MET A 102 -5.35 -3.98 -11.29
C MET A 102 -6.14 -2.70 -11.55
N PRO A 103 -7.48 -2.77 -11.67
CA PRO A 103 -8.27 -1.57 -11.87
C PRO A 103 -7.91 -0.60 -10.75
N ALA A 104 -7.60 0.65 -11.13
CA ALA A 104 -7.39 1.71 -10.16
C ALA A 104 -8.62 1.78 -9.24
N GLY A 105 -8.38 1.76 -7.94
CA GLY A 105 -9.41 1.81 -6.91
C GLY A 105 -9.81 0.42 -6.42
N GLY A 106 -9.58 0.17 -5.13
CA GLY A 106 -10.22 -0.92 -4.41
C GLY A 106 -9.34 -1.60 -3.38
N VAL A 107 -9.97 -1.98 -2.27
CA VAL A 107 -9.44 -2.88 -1.24
C VAL A 107 -9.91 -4.29 -1.57
N ARG A 108 -8.98 -5.23 -1.79
CA ARG A 108 -9.28 -6.58 -2.30
C ARG A 108 -8.52 -7.65 -1.50
N PRO A 109 -9.05 -8.86 -1.33
CA PRO A 109 -8.24 -9.95 -0.78
C PRO A 109 -7.05 -10.29 -1.69
N PHE A 110 -6.01 -10.94 -1.14
CA PHE A 110 -4.92 -11.53 -1.92
C PHE A 110 -5.41 -12.62 -2.87
#